data_AF-A0A662Q296-F1
#
_entry.id   AF-A0A662Q296-F1
#
_cell.length_a   1.000
_cell.length_b   1.000
_cell.length_c   1.000
_cell.angle_alpha   90.00
_cell.angle_beta   90.00
_cell.angle_gamma   90.00
#
_symmetry.space_group_name_H-M   'P 1'
#
loop_
_entity.id
_entity.type
_entity.pdbx_description
1 polymer ?
#
loop_
_entity_poly.entity_id
_entity_poly.type
_entity_poly.pdbx_seq_one_letter_code
_entity_poly.pdbx_strand_id
1 'polypeptide(L)'
;MAGLMFGLYIITPFTFKAMLIFFELVGAQPIITIMDFYMTVLIVTLATGVVFTTPTILVLLVRVGLLSTGAIERNRKWIYGAMYIVAAIITPDGGMFTNLILLGVFVALLEGGILVAKRYERRREQEVVEEAPKVDKCKFCGNPLDGKIFCPHCGKSQV
;
A
#
# COMPACT_ATOMS: atom_id res chain seq x y z
N MET A 1 -5.99 -16.66 0.70
CA MET A 1 -7.09 -17.01 -0.22
C MET A 1 -7.54 -15.82 -1.07
N ALA A 2 -7.82 -14.64 -0.49
CA ALA A 2 -8.32 -13.48 -1.25
C ALA A 2 -7.43 -13.07 -2.45
N GLY A 3 -6.10 -13.04 -2.28
CA GLY A 3 -5.18 -12.68 -3.38
C GLY A 3 -5.17 -13.67 -4.55
N LEU A 4 -5.34 -14.96 -4.27
CA LEU A 4 -5.40 -16.02 -5.29
C LEU A 4 -6.71 -15.94 -6.10
N MET A 5 -7.83 -15.70 -5.41
CA MET A 5 -9.11 -15.45 -6.08
C MET A 5 -9.11 -14.16 -6.90
N PHE A 6 -8.52 -13.08 -6.37
CA PHE A 6 -8.38 -11.82 -7.09
C PHE A 6 -7.48 -11.98 -8.34
N GLY A 7 -6.38 -12.74 -8.22
CA GLY A 7 -5.50 -13.02 -9.35
C GLY A 7 -6.17 -13.82 -10.47
N LEU A 8 -6.92 -14.87 -10.13
CA LEU A 8 -7.61 -15.70 -11.12
C LEU A 8 -8.82 -15.01 -11.75
N TYR A 9 -9.66 -14.33 -10.97
CA TYR A 9 -10.92 -13.77 -11.47
C TYR A 9 -10.81 -12.35 -12.02
N ILE A 10 -9.81 -11.55 -11.61
CA ILE A 10 -9.68 -10.15 -12.03
C ILE A 10 -8.41 -9.97 -12.86
N ILE A 11 -7.24 -10.36 -12.36
CA ILE A 11 -5.98 -10.07 -13.05
C ILE A 11 -5.83 -10.95 -14.30
N THR A 12 -6.09 -12.25 -14.22
CA THR A 12 -5.94 -13.17 -15.36
C THR A 12 -6.79 -12.74 -16.57
N PRO A 13 -8.12 -12.52 -16.48
CA PRO A 13 -8.91 -12.10 -17.65
C PRO A 13 -8.52 -10.70 -18.14
N PHE A 14 -8.03 -9.84 -17.25
CA PHE A 14 -7.55 -8.51 -17.61
C PHE A 14 -6.23 -8.58 -18.39
N THR A 15 -5.28 -9.42 -17.96
CA THR A 15 -4.03 -9.69 -18.68
C THR A 15 -4.31 -10.23 -20.08
N PHE A 16 -5.20 -11.22 -20.22
CA PHE A 16 -5.57 -11.72 -21.55
C PHE A 16 -6.24 -10.66 -22.42
N LYS A 17 -7.15 -9.83 -21.86
CA LYS A 17 -7.71 -8.70 -22.60
C LYS A 17 -6.66 -7.70 -23.06
N ALA A 18 -5.72 -7.34 -22.19
CA ALA A 18 -4.63 -6.44 -22.53
C ALA A 18 -3.75 -7.03 -23.64
N MET A 19 -3.45 -8.33 -23.58
CA MET A 19 -2.65 -9.04 -24.59
C MET A 19 -3.35 -9.08 -25.95
N LEU A 20 -4.67 -9.27 -25.97
CA LEU A 20 -5.48 -9.22 -27.21
C LEU A 20 -5.49 -7.82 -27.84
N ILE A 21 -5.65 -6.78 -27.03
CA ILE A 21 -5.57 -5.37 -27.48
C ILE A 21 -4.19 -5.09 -28.09
N PHE A 22 -3.12 -5.63 -27.49
CA PHE A 22 -1.77 -5.50 -28.02
C PHE A 22 -1.60 -6.20 -29.38
N PHE A 23 -2.13 -7.41 -29.55
CA PHE A 23 -2.09 -8.11 -30.85
C PHE A 23 -2.83 -7.35 -31.96
N GLU A 24 -3.99 -6.76 -31.66
CA GLU A 24 -4.70 -5.88 -32.60
C GLU A 24 -3.88 -4.64 -32.97
N LEU A 25 -3.23 -4.00 -31.99
CA LEU A 25 -2.39 -2.82 -32.20
C LEU A 25 -1.16 -3.08 -33.08
N VAL A 26 -0.55 -4.26 -32.96
CA VAL A 26 0.66 -4.63 -33.71
C VAL A 26 0.32 -5.31 -35.04
N GLY A 27 -0.97 -5.58 -35.30
CA GLY A 27 -1.42 -6.29 -36.52
C GLY A 27 -0.97 -7.75 -36.56
N ALA A 28 -0.64 -8.34 -35.42
CA ALA A 28 -0.19 -9.71 -35.30
C ALA A 28 -1.38 -10.67 -35.16
N GLN A 29 -1.31 -11.84 -35.79
CA GLN A 29 -2.33 -12.86 -35.54
C GLN A 29 -2.20 -13.40 -34.10
N PRO A 30 -3.29 -13.43 -33.31
CA PRO A 30 -3.26 -13.87 -31.92
C PRO A 30 -3.18 -15.41 -31.84
N ILE A 31 -2.02 -15.96 -32.22
CA ILE A 31 -1.75 -17.40 -32.15
C ILE A 31 -1.14 -17.66 -30.78
N ILE A 32 -1.95 -18.16 -29.85
CA ILE A 32 -1.50 -18.56 -28.51
C ILE A 32 -1.48 -20.09 -28.47
N THR A 33 -0.32 -20.69 -28.21
CA THR A 33 -0.25 -22.15 -28.03
C THR A 33 -0.85 -22.54 -26.69
N ILE A 34 -1.39 -23.76 -26.62
CA ILE A 34 -2.01 -24.29 -25.39
C ILE A 34 -0.99 -24.31 -24.23
N MET A 35 0.28 -24.65 -24.53
CA MET A 35 1.34 -24.69 -23.52
C MET A 35 1.64 -23.29 -22.96
N ASP A 36 1.76 -22.29 -23.85
CA ASP A 36 2.02 -20.91 -23.43
C ASP A 36 0.88 -20.33 -22.61
N PHE A 37 -0.37 -20.68 -22.97
CA PHE A 37 -1.55 -20.31 -22.18
C PHE A 37 -1.45 -20.83 -20.74
N TYR A 38 -1.21 -22.13 -20.56
CA TYR A 38 -1.10 -22.71 -19.21
C TYR A 38 0.07 -22.12 -18.42
N MET A 39 1.23 -21.96 -19.04
CA MET A 39 2.41 -21.36 -18.39
C MET A 39 2.15 -19.92 -17.97
N THR A 40 1.51 -19.11 -18.83
CA THR A 40 1.15 -17.72 -18.53
C THR A 40 0.16 -17.66 -17.38
N VAL A 41 -0.89 -18.50 -17.37
CA VAL A 41 -1.86 -18.56 -16.28
C VAL A 41 -1.18 -18.93 -14.96
N LEU A 42 -0.29 -19.93 -14.96
CA LEU A 42 0.43 -20.35 -13.76
C LEU A 42 1.34 -19.24 -13.22
N ILE A 43 2.13 -18.60 -14.07
CA ILE A 43 3.04 -17.51 -13.70
C ILE A 43 2.24 -16.32 -13.16
N VAL A 44 1.21 -15.87 -13.89
CA VAL A 44 0.33 -14.76 -13.47
C VAL A 44 -0.31 -15.06 -12.13
N THR A 45 -0.81 -16.28 -11.93
CA THR A 45 -1.47 -16.67 -10.67
C THR A 45 -0.50 -16.65 -9.49
N LEU A 46 0.69 -17.25 -9.65
CA LEU A 46 1.72 -17.27 -8.60
C LEU A 46 2.25 -15.86 -8.30
N ALA A 47 2.58 -15.10 -9.34
CA ALA A 47 3.13 -13.76 -9.19
C ALA A 47 2.12 -12.79 -8.59
N THR A 48 0.83 -12.88 -8.98
CA THR A 48 -0.23 -12.06 -8.37
C THR A 48 -0.36 -12.36 -6.88
N GLY A 49 -0.19 -13.63 -6.46
CA GLY A 49 -0.14 -14.00 -5.05
C GLY A 49 0.94 -13.23 -4.29
N VAL A 50 2.16 -13.20 -4.83
CA VAL A 50 3.29 -12.47 -4.24
C VAL A 50 3.01 -10.96 -4.22
N VAL A 51 2.58 -10.37 -5.34
CA VAL A 51 2.26 -8.94 -5.45
C VAL A 51 1.17 -8.53 -4.46
N PHE A 52 0.17 -9.37 -4.20
CA PHE A 52 -0.89 -9.09 -3.23
C PHE A 52 -0.40 -9.15 -1.77
N THR A 53 0.65 -9.91 -1.49
CA THR A 53 1.26 -9.91 -0.14
C THR A 53 2.02 -8.61 0.14
N THR A 54 2.60 -7.97 -0.87
CA THR A 54 3.37 -6.71 -0.71
C THR A 54 2.58 -5.58 -0.02
N PRO A 55 1.39 -5.14 -0.49
CA PRO A 55 0.60 -4.11 0.19
C PRO A 55 0.10 -4.57 1.56
N THR A 56 -0.21 -5.86 1.72
CA THR A 56 -0.65 -6.43 3.01
C THR A 56 0.46 -6.34 4.06
N ILE A 57 1.69 -6.70 3.69
CA ILE A 57 2.87 -6.59 4.54
C ILE A 57 3.15 -5.12 4.88
N LEU A 58 3.05 -4.20 3.91
CA LEU A 58 3.21 -2.77 4.17
C LEU A 58 2.21 -2.25 5.21
N VAL A 59 0.93 -2.62 5.11
CA VAL A 59 -0.10 -2.24 6.10
C VAL A 59 0.26 -2.77 7.49
N LEU A 60 0.75 -4.02 7.58
CA LEU A 60 1.20 -4.61 8.84
C LEU A 60 2.39 -3.85 9.44
N LEU A 61 3.40 -3.51 8.64
CA LEU A 61 4.57 -2.75 9.11
C LEU A 61 4.17 -1.35 9.61
N VAL A 62 3.25 -0.69 8.91
CA VAL A 62 2.70 0.61 9.34
C VAL A 62 1.92 0.47 10.65
N ARG A 63 1.12 -0.60 10.79
CA ARG A 63 0.36 -0.87 12.02
C ARG A 63 1.27 -1.07 13.23
N VAL A 64 2.41 -1.75 13.07
CA VAL A 64 3.41 -1.94 14.13
C VAL A 64 4.26 -0.69 14.36
N GLY A 65 4.23 0.28 13.45
CA GLY A 65 4.98 1.55 13.56
C GLY A 65 6.43 1.48 13.10
N LEU A 66 6.82 0.39 12.42
CA LEU A 66 8.17 0.25 11.83
C LEU A 66 8.36 1.09 10.56
N LEU A 67 7.26 1.44 9.90
CA LEU A 67 7.25 2.18 8.65
C LEU A 67 6.16 3.24 8.71
N SER A 68 6.43 4.47 8.28
CA SER A 68 5.40 5.52 8.16
C SER A 68 4.80 5.53 6.76
N THR A 69 3.52 5.90 6.62
CA THR A 69 2.95 6.06 5.26
C THR A 69 3.66 7.17 4.49
N GLY A 70 4.17 8.20 5.17
CA GLY A 70 4.96 9.27 4.57
C GLY A 70 6.27 8.80 3.91
N ALA A 71 6.91 7.75 4.44
CA ALA A 71 8.10 7.16 3.82
C ALA A 71 7.76 6.42 2.51
N ILE A 72 6.63 5.71 2.49
CA ILE A 72 6.12 5.04 1.27
C ILE A 72 5.76 6.08 0.22
N GLU A 73 5.08 7.16 0.61
CA GLU A 73 4.67 8.25 -0.29
C GLU A 73 5.89 8.94 -0.93
N ARG A 74 6.99 9.11 -0.18
CA ARG A 74 8.23 9.71 -0.69
C ARG A 74 8.94 8.82 -1.71
N ASN A 75 8.85 7.50 -1.57
CA ASN A 75 9.53 6.53 -2.43
C ASN A 75 8.64 5.91 -3.52
N ARG A 76 7.47 6.50 -3.83
CA ARG A 76 6.52 6.03 -4.86
C ARG A 76 7.18 5.70 -6.21
N LYS A 77 8.10 6.55 -6.68
CA LYS A 77 8.81 6.34 -7.96
C LYS A 77 9.59 5.02 -8.00
N TRP A 78 10.25 4.66 -6.91
CA TRP A 78 11.00 3.40 -6.80
C TRP A 78 10.07 2.19 -6.74
N ILE A 79 8.95 2.31 -6.01
CA ILE A 79 7.96 1.24 -5.90
C ILE A 79 7.29 0.97 -7.25
N TYR A 80 6.94 2.03 -7.98
CA TYR A 80 6.34 1.90 -9.31
C TYR A 80 7.33 1.30 -10.32
N GLY A 81 8.61 1.68 -10.25
CA GLY A 81 9.66 1.04 -11.05
C GLY A 81 9.82 -0.44 -10.75
N ALA A 82 9.84 -0.83 -9.48
CA ALA A 82 9.91 -2.24 -9.08
C ALA A 82 8.68 -3.04 -9.56
N MET A 83 7.47 -2.48 -9.43
CA MET A 83 6.25 -3.12 -9.93
C MET A 83 6.24 -3.24 -11.46
N TYR A 84 6.82 -2.28 -12.18
CA TYR A 84 6.95 -2.38 -13.64
C TYR A 84 7.90 -3.51 -14.05
N ILE A 85 9.02 -3.67 -13.35
CA ILE A 85 9.95 -4.80 -13.57
C ILE A 85 9.22 -6.13 -13.32
N VAL A 86 8.45 -6.22 -12.23
CA VAL A 86 7.66 -7.41 -11.92
C VAL A 86 6.61 -7.68 -13.01
N ALA A 87 5.88 -6.65 -13.45
CA ALA A 87 4.94 -6.76 -14.56
C ALA A 87 5.64 -7.29 -15.82
N ALA A 88 6.79 -6.72 -16.20
CA ALA A 88 7.54 -7.13 -17.38
C ALA A 88 8.05 -8.58 -17.31
N ILE A 89 8.31 -9.12 -16.12
CA ILE A 89 8.68 -10.53 -15.92
C ILE A 89 7.45 -11.45 -16.08
N ILE A 90 6.27 -10.97 -15.69
CA ILE A 90 5.03 -11.76 -15.74
C ILE A 90 4.47 -11.82 -17.16
N THR A 91 4.51 -10.72 -17.92
CA THR A 91 3.88 -10.63 -19.24
C THR A 91 4.81 -11.15 -20.33
N PRO A 92 4.52 -12.31 -20.96
CA PRO A 92 5.42 -12.96 -21.91
C PRO A 92 5.53 -12.22 -23.25
N ASP A 93 4.57 -11.37 -23.60
CA ASP A 93 4.53 -10.58 -24.83
C ASP A 93 5.50 -9.38 -24.82
N GLY A 94 5.98 -8.97 -23.63
CA GLY A 94 6.91 -7.84 -23.49
C GLY A 94 6.36 -6.49 -23.96
N GLY A 95 5.06 -6.40 -24.28
CA GLY A 95 4.43 -5.21 -24.83
C GLY A 95 4.42 -4.05 -23.83
N MET A 96 4.91 -2.88 -24.26
CA MET A 96 4.93 -1.70 -23.40
C MET A 96 3.51 -1.29 -22.96
N PHE A 97 2.53 -1.36 -23.85
CA PHE A 97 1.13 -1.05 -23.54
C PHE A 97 0.53 -2.03 -22.51
N THR A 98 0.72 -3.34 -22.73
CA THR A 98 0.26 -4.41 -21.84
C THR A 98 0.85 -4.26 -20.45
N ASN A 99 2.17 -4.00 -20.37
CA ASN A 99 2.87 -3.78 -19.11
C ASN A 99 2.39 -2.53 -18.37
N LEU A 100 2.11 -1.42 -19.09
CA LEU A 100 1.57 -0.20 -18.46
C LEU A 100 0.17 -0.39 -17.91
N ILE A 101 -0.68 -1.13 -18.63
CA ILE A 101 -2.04 -1.47 -18.19
C ILE A 101 -1.98 -2.36 -16.93
N LEU A 102 -1.13 -3.38 -16.92
CA LEU A 102 -0.92 -4.25 -15.76
C LEU A 102 -0.32 -3.50 -14.57
N LEU A 103 0.65 -2.62 -14.81
CA LEU A 103 1.21 -1.73 -13.80
C LEU A 103 0.13 -0.87 -13.16
N GLY A 104 -0.79 -0.32 -13.96
CA GLY A 104 -1.92 0.47 -13.46
C GLY A 104 -2.77 -0.31 -12.43
N VAL A 105 -3.03 -1.60 -12.69
CA VAL A 105 -3.75 -2.47 -11.75
C VAL A 105 -2.95 -2.66 -10.47
N PHE A 106 -1.67 -3.01 -10.56
CA PHE A 106 -0.82 -3.21 -9.38
C PHE A 106 -0.68 -1.93 -8.53
N VAL A 107 -0.53 -0.78 -9.17
CA VAL A 107 -0.50 0.53 -8.51
C VAL A 107 -1.84 0.79 -7.81
N ALA A 108 -2.97 0.53 -8.45
CA ALA A 108 -4.28 0.70 -7.83
C ALA A 108 -4.45 -0.18 -6.58
N LEU A 109 -3.97 -1.43 -6.62
CA LEU A 109 -3.92 -2.31 -5.44
C LEU A 109 -3.05 -1.74 -4.32
N LEU A 110 -1.85 -1.28 -4.65
CA LEU A 110 -0.92 -0.69 -3.68
C LEU A 110 -1.54 0.55 -3.02
N GLU A 111 -2.12 1.45 -3.81
CA GLU A 111 -2.75 2.68 -3.33
C GLU A 111 -3.92 2.37 -2.40
N GLY A 112 -4.75 1.38 -2.76
CA GLY A 112 -5.82 0.88 -1.89
C GLY A 112 -5.29 0.38 -0.53
N GLY A 113 -4.16 -0.35 -0.54
CA GLY A 113 -3.49 -0.78 0.69
C GLY A 113 -2.95 0.38 1.52
N ILE A 114 -2.29 1.35 0.89
CA ILE A 114 -1.74 2.54 1.56
C ILE A 114 -2.85 3.39 2.20
N LEU A 115 -4.00 3.55 1.53
CA LEU A 115 -5.15 4.27 2.08
C LEU A 115 -5.65 3.64 3.38
N VAL A 116 -5.71 2.30 3.42
CA VAL A 116 -6.07 1.56 4.62
C VAL A 116 -5.01 1.74 5.71
N ALA A 117 -3.72 1.62 5.36
CA ALA A 117 -2.61 1.84 6.30
C ALA A 117 -2.64 3.24 6.93
N LYS A 118 -2.90 4.27 6.12
CA LYS A 118 -2.99 5.68 6.56
C LYS A 118 -4.11 5.90 7.57
N ARG A 119 -5.22 5.18 7.43
CA ARG A 119 -6.34 5.22 8.39
C ARG A 119 -5.94 4.60 9.74
N TYR A 120 -5.16 3.53 9.73
CA TYR A 120 -4.62 2.93 10.96
C TYR A 120 -3.57 3.81 11.63
N GLU A 121 -2.66 4.41 10.85
CA GLU A 121 -1.62 5.31 11.37
C GLU A 121 -2.25 6.52 12.07
N ARG A 122 -3.23 7.19 11.44
CA ARG A 122 -3.94 8.32 12.05
C ARG A 122 -4.67 7.98 13.34
N ARG A 123 -5.26 6.78 13.45
CA ARG A 123 -5.89 6.34 14.70
C ARG A 123 -4.86 6.17 15.83
N ARG A 124 -3.70 5.58 15.52
CA ARG A 124 -2.60 5.42 16.49
C ARG A 124 -2.06 6.77 16.96
N GLU A 125 -1.88 7.72 16.04
CA GLU A 125 -1.45 9.09 16.40
C GLU A 125 -2.48 9.78 17.31
N GLN A 126 -3.78 9.57 17.08
CA GLN A 126 -4.84 10.11 17.94
C GLN A 126 -4.83 9.49 19.33
N GLU A 127 -4.68 8.17 19.45
CA GLU A 127 -4.59 7.47 20.74
C GLU A 127 -3.36 7.93 21.55
N VAL A 128 -2.20 8.09 20.91
CA VAL A 128 -0.97 8.58 21.58
C VAL A 128 -1.10 10.04 22.03
N VAL A 129 -1.81 10.89 21.28
CA VAL A 129 -2.08 12.28 21.67
C VAL A 129 -3.08 12.36 22.82
N GLU A 130 -4.04 11.43 22.89
CA GLU A 130 -5.05 11.37 23.94
C GLU A 130 -4.49 10.80 25.26
N GLU A 131 -3.53 9.87 25.18
CA GLU A 131 -2.80 9.31 26.34
C GLU A 131 -1.61 10.15 26.82
N ALA A 132 -1.23 11.21 26.10
CA ALA A 132 -0.21 12.13 26.58
C ALA A 132 -0.66 12.72 27.94
N PRO A 133 0.20 12.70 28.98
CA PRO A 133 -0.19 13.14 30.31
C PRO A 133 -0.69 14.57 30.20
N LYS A 134 -1.96 14.80 30.53
CA LYS A 134 -2.52 16.14 30.65
C LYS A 134 -1.72 16.85 31.73
N VAL A 135 -0.73 17.65 31.31
CA VAL A 135 0.02 18.49 32.21
C VAL A 135 -0.97 19.52 32.75
N ASP A 136 -1.39 19.33 33.99
CA ASP A 136 -2.33 20.21 34.66
C ASP A 136 -1.75 21.63 34.60
N LYS A 137 -2.51 22.62 34.15
CA LYS A 137 -2.03 24.01 34.11
C LYS A 137 -2.51 24.75 35.34
N CYS A 138 -1.66 25.61 35.89
CA CYS A 138 -2.05 26.44 37.03
C CYS A 138 -3.14 27.44 36.62
N LYS A 139 -4.28 27.44 37.33
CA LYS A 139 -5.39 28.39 37.10
C LYS A 139 -5.00 29.87 37.19
N PHE A 140 -3.94 30.21 37.93
CA PHE A 140 -3.54 31.60 38.19
C PHE A 140 -2.46 32.12 37.23
N CYS A 141 -1.46 31.30 36.90
CA CYS A 141 -0.31 31.75 36.11
C CYS A 141 -0.15 31.02 34.77
N GLY A 142 -0.94 29.97 34.49
CA GLY A 142 -0.90 29.22 33.23
C GLY A 142 0.30 28.29 33.05
N ASN A 143 1.26 28.29 33.98
CA ASN A 143 2.42 27.40 33.93
C ASN A 143 2.05 25.93 34.22
N PRO A 144 2.79 24.96 33.66
CA PRO A 144 2.57 23.54 33.88
C PRO A 144 2.79 23.16 35.36
N LEU A 145 1.85 22.38 35.88
CA LEU A 145 1.87 21.71 37.18
C LEU A 145 2.00 20.20 36.89
N ASP A 146 3.17 19.65 37.15
CA ASP A 146 3.40 18.20 37.12
C ASP A 146 2.77 17.55 38.37
N GLY A 147 1.44 17.56 38.47
CA GLY A 147 0.68 16.90 39.54
C GLY A 147 0.87 17.46 40.96
N LYS A 148 1.49 18.65 41.11
CA LYS A 148 1.70 19.30 42.42
C LYS A 148 0.51 20.20 42.77
N ILE A 149 0.03 20.12 44.02
CA ILE A 149 -1.06 20.97 44.55
C ILE A 149 -0.64 22.45 44.65
N PHE A 150 0.66 22.68 44.84
CA PHE A 150 1.25 24.00 45.01
C PHE A 150 2.06 24.40 43.78
N CYS A 151 1.79 25.59 43.24
CA CYS A 151 2.51 26.06 42.07
C CYS A 151 3.89 26.64 42.46
N PRO A 152 5.02 26.10 41.94
CA PRO A 152 6.36 26.58 42.28
C PRO A 152 6.66 27.99 41.75
N HIS A 153 5.92 28.45 40.75
CA HIS A 153 6.14 29.77 40.13
C HIS A 153 5.34 30.90 40.78
N CYS A 154 4.09 30.66 41.19
CA CYS A 154 3.23 31.71 41.75
C CYS A 154 2.97 31.55 43.25
N GLY A 155 3.40 30.45 43.87
CA GLY A 155 3.21 30.20 45.29
C GLY A 155 1.74 30.08 45.73
N LYS A 156 0.80 29.92 44.78
CA LYS A 156 -0.62 29.74 45.07
C LYS A 156 -0.99 28.25 45.05
N SER A 157 -1.79 27.87 46.04
CA SER A 157 -2.47 26.58 46.10
C SER A 157 -3.55 26.49 45.01
N GLN A 158 -3.77 25.30 44.46
CA GLN A 158 -4.86 25.02 43.50
C GLN A 158 -6.20 24.63 44.16
N VAL A 159 -6.29 24.64 45.51
CA VAL A 159 -7.58 24.49 46.22
C VAL A 159 -8.47 25.72 46.11
#